data_AF-A0A6G3STD2-F1
#
_entry.id   AF-A0A6G3STD2-F1
#
_cell.length_a   1.000
_cell.length_b   1.000
_cell.length_c   1.000
_cell.angle_alpha   90.00
_cell.angle_beta   90.00
_cell.angle_gamma   90.00
#
_symmetry.space_group_name_H-M   'P 1'
#
loop_
_entity.id
_entity.type
_entity.pdbx_description
1 polymer ?
#
loop_
_entity_poly.entity_id
_entity_poly.type
_entity_poly.pdbx_seq_one_letter_code
_entity_poly.pdbx_strand_id
1 'polypeptide(L)' 'TFAAAADAELAAARPLPDNGYKVTLMRNLVVSVLTELAGGDAR' A
#
# COMPACT_ATOMS: atom_id res chain seq x y z
N THR A 1 -5.37 8.39 7.37
CA THR A 1 -5.19 6.94 7.59
C THR A 1 -3.99 6.48 6.78
N PHE A 2 -3.36 5.35 7.11
CA PHE A 2 -2.26 4.82 6.29
C PHE A 2 -2.70 4.49 4.86
N ALA A 3 -3.97 4.11 4.66
CA ALA A 3 -4.53 3.89 3.32
C ALA A 3 -4.48 5.15 2.44
N ALA A 4 -4.92 6.30 2.97
CA ALA A 4 -4.89 7.55 2.20
C ALA A 4 -3.46 7.99 1.86
N ALA A 5 -2.49 7.74 2.75
CA ALA A 5 -1.07 8.03 2.49
C ALA A 5 -0.50 7.10 1.40
N ALA A 6 -0.81 5.80 1.46
CA ALA A 6 -0.40 4.84 0.43
C ALA A 6 -1.01 5.16 -0.94
N ASP A 7 -2.28 5.59 -0.98
CA ASP A 7 -2.94 6.05 -2.21
C ASP A 7 -2.26 7.29 -2.81
N ALA A 8 -1.88 8.25 -1.97
CA ALA A 8 -1.17 9.45 -2.42
C ALA A 8 0.23 9.14 -2.98
N GLU A 9 0.98 8.26 -2.30
CA GLU A 9 2.32 7.85 -2.74
C GLU A 9 2.26 7.09 -4.08
N LEU A 10 1.29 6.19 -4.24
CA LEU A 10 1.18 5.34 -5.43
C LEU A 10 0.49 6.03 -6.62
N ALA A 11 -0.03 7.25 -6.47
CA ALA A 11 -0.74 7.97 -7.53
C ALA A 11 0.12 8.20 -8.79
N ALA A 12 1.45 8.28 -8.64
CA ALA A 12 2.37 8.45 -9.75
C ALA A 12 2.81 7.13 -10.43
N ALA A 13 2.39 5.98 -9.90
CA ALA A 13 2.83 4.69 -10.40
C ALA A 13 2.38 4.46 -11.85
N ARG A 14 3.30 4.01 -12.70
CA ARG A 14 3.05 3.63 -14.09
C ARG A 14 3.44 2.16 -14.27
N PRO A 15 2.52 1.22 -14.01
CA PRO A 15 2.83 -0.20 -14.12
C PRO A 15 3.08 -0.60 -15.57
N LEU A 16 3.98 -1.57 -15.73
CA LEU A 16 4.22 -2.30 -16.96
C LEU A 16 3.23 -3.48 -17.08
N PRO A 17 3.06 -4.08 -18.28
CA PRO A 17 2.04 -5.12 -18.52
C PRO A 17 1.98 -6.23 -17.47
N ASP A 18 3.12 -6.68 -16.96
CA ASP A 18 3.20 -7.85 -16.07
C ASP A 18 3.31 -7.50 -14.58
N ASN A 19 3.27 -6.21 -14.21
CA ASN A 19 3.52 -5.80 -12.82
C ASN A 19 2.45 -4.89 -12.21
N GLY A 20 1.31 -4.68 -12.89
CA GLY A 20 0.19 -3.91 -12.34
C GLY A 20 -0.28 -4.39 -10.97
N TYR A 21 -0.26 -5.69 -10.73
CA TYR A 21 -0.62 -6.29 -9.44
C TYR A 21 0.25 -5.79 -8.27
N LYS A 22 1.50 -5.37 -8.55
CA LYS A 22 2.43 -4.90 -7.52
C LYS A 22 1.97 -3.57 -6.91
N VAL A 23 1.25 -2.74 -7.65
CA VAL A 23 0.72 -1.46 -7.11
C VAL A 23 -0.30 -1.75 -6.01
N THR A 24 -1.25 -2.66 -6.26
CA THR A 24 -2.22 -3.09 -5.25
C THR A 24 -1.55 -3.82 -4.08
N LEU A 25 -0.58 -4.70 -4.36
CA LEU A 25 0.17 -5.39 -3.32
C LEU A 25 0.91 -4.39 -2.41
N MET A 26 1.61 -3.42 -2.98
CA MET A 26 2.34 -2.38 -2.23
C MET A 26 1.41 -1.55 -1.36
N ARG A 27 0.25 -1.14 -1.89
CA ARG A 27 -0.76 -0.43 -1.09
C ARG A 27 -1.14 -1.22 0.16
N ASN A 28 -1.48 -2.50 -0.02
CA ASN A 28 -1.93 -3.35 1.09
C ASN A 28 -0.80 -3.61 2.10
N LEU A 29 0.42 -3.84 1.62
CA LEU A 29 1.60 -4.04 2.48
C LEU A 29 1.89 -2.80 3.32
N VAL A 30 1.90 -1.60 2.72
CA VAL A 30 2.14 -0.35 3.45
C VAL A 30 1.09 -0.14 4.53
N VAL A 31 -0.19 -0.33 4.20
CA VAL A 31 -1.28 -0.20 5.19
C VAL A 31 -1.13 -1.21 6.32
N SER A 32 -0.86 -2.48 5.99
CA SER A 32 -0.73 -3.56 6.98
C SER A 32 0.44 -3.29 7.93
N VAL A 33 1.64 -3.08 7.39
CA VAL A 33 2.87 -2.89 8.19
C VAL A 33 2.78 -1.65 9.07
N LEU A 34 2.30 -0.52 8.53
CA LEU A 34 2.18 0.70 9.33
C LEU A 34 1.09 0.58 10.41
N THR A 35 0.02 -0.16 10.14
CA THR A 35 -1.02 -0.45 11.15
C THR A 35 -0.46 -1.29 12.28
N GLU A 36 0.29 -2.36 11.96
CA GLU A 36 0.97 -3.21 12.95
C GLU A 36 1.96 -2.40 13.79
N LEU A 37 2.83 -1.59 13.15
CA LEU A 37 3.79 -0.75 13.86
C LEU A 37 3.13 0.31 14.76
N ALA A 38 1.92 0.75 14.42
CA ALA A 38 1.13 1.66 15.24
C ALA A 38 0.35 0.96 16.37
N GLY A 39 0.51 -0.36 16.54
CA GLY A 39 -0.16 -1.15 17.57
C GLY A 39 -1.60 -1.55 17.25
N GLY A 40 -2.03 -1.40 16.00
CA GLY A 40 -3.29 -1.96 15.51
C GLY A 40 -3.13 -3.42 15.11
N ASP A 41 -4.20 -4.23 15.26
CA ASP A 41 -4.19 -5.61 14.76
C ASP A 41 -4.41 -5.58 13.24
N ALA A 42 -3.35 -5.85 12.49
CA ALA A 42 -3.40 -5.99 11.04
C ALA A 42 -3.62 -7.47 10.69
N ARG A 43 -4.87 -7.92 10.71
CA ARG A 43 -5.29 -9.25 10.26
C ARG A 43 -6.48 -9.17 9.33
#